data_AF-A0A819YD96-F1
#
_entry.id   AF-A0A819YD96-F1
#
_cell.length_a   1.000
_cell.length_b   1.000
_cell.length_c   1.000
_cell.angle_alpha   90.00
_cell.angle_beta   90.00
_cell.angle_gamma   90.00
#
_symmetry.space_group_name_H-M   'P 1'
#
loop_
_entity.id
_entity.type
_entity.pdbx_description
1 polymer ?
#
loop_
_entity_poly.entity_id
_entity_poly.type
_entity_poly.pdbx_seq_one_letter_code
_entity_poly.pdbx_strand_id
1 'polypeptide(L)' 'MASQTRSCAVKKCEVSSCAVCHCCKNDLCLDHLKEHKDQLNAQLIPLGDQINTFLDDLEHFDPIKIL' A
#
# COMPACT_ATOMS: atom_id res chain seq x y z
N MET A 1 2.77 -2.46 18.21
CA MET A 1 2.69 -1.90 16.84
C MET A 1 1.28 -1.36 16.68
N ALA A 2 1.07 -0.04 16.77
CA ALA A 2 -0.26 0.55 16.66
C ALA A 2 -0.70 0.46 15.19
N SER A 3 -1.59 -0.46 14.88
CA SER A 3 -2.30 -0.47 13.60
C SER A 3 -3.02 0.86 13.47
N GLN A 4 -2.53 1.76 12.61
CA GLN A 4 -3.27 2.97 12.27
C GLN A 4 -4.58 2.49 11.66
N THR A 5 -5.65 2.49 12.45
CA THR A 5 -7.01 2.28 11.99
C THR A 5 -7.39 3.50 11.16
N ARG A 6 -6.89 3.56 9.93
CA ARG A 6 -7.40 4.48 8.92
C ARG A 6 -8.84 4.06 8.69
N SER A 7 -9.76 4.92 9.12
CA SER A 7 -11.18 4.71 8.90
C SER A 7 -11.41 4.68 7.40
N CYS A 8 -12.10 3.66 6.90
CA CYS A 8 -12.43 3.59 5.48
C CYS A 8 -13.23 4.83 5.07
N ALA A 9 -12.88 5.44 3.95
CA ALA A 9 -13.59 6.61 3.44
C ALA A 9 -14.92 6.21 2.80
N VAL A 10 -15.01 4.99 2.25
CA VAL A 10 -16.26 4.38 1.78
C VAL A 10 -17.18 4.10 2.98
N LYS A 11 -18.31 4.81 3.06
CA LYS A 11 -19.26 4.71 4.20
C LYS A 11 -20.47 3.82 3.93
N LYS A 12 -20.79 3.54 2.68
CA LYS A 12 -21.94 2.71 2.29
C LYS A 12 -21.53 1.78 1.17
N CYS A 13 -21.91 0.51 1.31
CA CYS A 13 -21.94 -0.46 0.23
C CYS A 13 -23.38 -0.70 -0.15
N GLU A 14 -23.69 -0.64 -1.44
CA GLU A 14 -25.05 -0.92 -1.94
C GLU A 14 -25.37 -2.42 -1.97
N VAL A 15 -24.34 -3.27 -1.89
CA VAL A 15 -24.46 -4.72 -2.04
C VAL A 15 -24.13 -5.41 -0.72
N SER A 16 -25.04 -6.26 -0.25
CA SER A 16 -24.81 -7.15 0.89
C SER A 16 -23.62 -8.06 0.60
N SER A 17 -22.59 -8.02 1.46
CA SER A 17 -21.39 -8.84 1.30
C SER A 17 -21.38 -9.97 2.32
N CYS A 18 -20.81 -11.12 1.96
CA CYS A 18 -20.58 -12.21 2.92
C CYS A 18 -19.40 -11.93 3.86
N ALA A 19 -18.67 -10.84 3.63
CA ALA A 19 -17.51 -10.45 4.41
C ALA A 19 -17.64 -9.00 4.90
N VAL A 20 -17.13 -8.74 6.10
CA VAL A 20 -17.04 -7.41 6.68
C VAL A 20 -15.61 -6.89 6.63
N CYS A 21 -15.45 -5.60 6.35
CA CYS A 21 -14.16 -4.94 6.47
C CYS A 21 -13.75 -4.88 7.95
N HIS A 22 -12.53 -5.33 8.26
CA HIS A 22 -12.05 -5.29 9.63
C HIS A 22 -11.83 -3.86 10.15
N CYS A 23 -11.47 -2.92 9.28
CA CYS A 23 -11.12 -1.55 9.62
C CYS A 23 -12.34 -0.72 10.01
N CYS A 24 -13.44 -0.81 9.25
CA CYS A 24 -14.64 0.01 9.46
C CYS A 24 -15.87 -0.78 9.93
N LYS A 25 -15.79 -2.12 9.99
CA LYS A 25 -16.89 -3.05 10.35
C LYS A 25 -18.11 -2.99 9.43
N ASN A 26 -18.01 -2.32 8.28
CA ASN A 26 -19.04 -2.32 7.23
C ASN A 26 -18.87 -3.51 6.29
N ASP A 27 -19.88 -3.79 5.46
CA ASP A 27 -19.79 -4.76 4.39
C ASP A 27 -18.60 -4.49 3.46
N LEU A 28 -17.86 -5.54 3.11
CA LEU A 28 -16.73 -5.46 2.21
C LEU A 28 -17.24 -5.53 0.76
N CYS A 29 -17.42 -4.37 0.12
CA CYS A 29 -17.73 -4.26 -1.31
C CYS A 29 -16.50 -3.95 -2.17
N LEU A 30 -16.68 -3.94 -3.49
CA LEU A 30 -15.60 -3.68 -4.46
C LEU A 30 -14.94 -2.31 -4.24
N ASP A 31 -15.70 -1.27 -3.88
CA ASP A 31 -15.15 0.04 -3.55
C ASP A 31 -14.26 0.00 -2.30
N HIS A 32 -14.64 -0.74 -1.25
CA HIS A 32 -13.78 -0.93 -0.08
C HIS A 32 -12.48 -1.67 -0.45
N LEU A 33 -12.58 -2.74 -1.23
CA LEU A 33 -11.39 -3.48 -1.68
C LEU A 33 -10.47 -2.60 -2.52
N LYS A 34 -11.04 -1.76 -3.40
CA LYS A 34 -10.30 -0.81 -4.22
C LYS A 34 -9.58 0.22 -3.34
N GLU A 35 -10.26 0.81 -2.35
CA GLU A 35 -9.66 1.75 -1.41
C GLU A 35 -8.45 1.13 -0.68
N HIS A 36 -8.60 -0.09 -0.15
CA HIS A 36 -7.50 -0.79 0.52
C HIS A 36 -6.33 -1.06 -0.43
N LYS A 37 -6.62 -1.51 -1.66
CA LYS A 37 -5.61 -1.70 -2.70
C LYS A 37 -4.85 -0.41 -2.99
N ASP A 38 -5.56 0.71 -3.15
CA ASP A 38 -4.94 1.99 -3.47
C ASP A 38 -4.10 2.52 -2.30
N GLN A 39 -4.53 2.33 -1.05
CA GLN A 39 -3.72 2.65 0.13
C GLN A 39 -2.46 1.79 0.25
N LEU A 40 -2.53 0.50 -0.09
CA LEU A 40 -1.37 -0.38 -0.12
C LEU A 40 -0.41 0.02 -1.23
N ASN A 41 -0.92 0.29 -2.44
CA ASN A 41 -0.10 0.72 -3.56
C ASN A 41 0.59 2.06 -3.31
N ALA A 42 -0.08 3.02 -2.66
CA ALA A 42 0.51 4.30 -2.29
C ALA A 42 1.74 4.15 -1.36
N GLN A 43 1.84 3.04 -0.63
CA GLN A 43 3.00 2.73 0.21
C GLN A 43 4.03 1.85 -0.50
N LEU A 44 3.57 0.86 -1.28
CA LEU A 44 4.44 -0.13 -1.91
C LEU A 44 5.16 0.42 -3.15
N ILE A 45 4.49 1.22 -3.98
CA ILE A 45 5.08 1.80 -5.19
C ILE A 45 6.35 2.61 -4.87
N PRO A 46 6.33 3.59 -3.94
CA PRO A 46 7.53 4.37 -3.63
C PRO A 46 8.64 3.54 -2.97
N LEU A 47 8.31 2.44 -2.28
CA LEU A 47 9.32 1.52 -1.75
C LEU A 47 10.01 0.75 -2.88
N GLY A 48 9.24 0.28 -3.87
CA GLY A 48 9.80 -0.37 -5.05
C GLY A 48 10.70 0.57 -5.85
N ASP A 49 10.30 1.84 -5.98
CA ASP A 49 11.11 2.87 -6.65
C ASP A 49 12.44 3.09 -5.92
N GLN A 50 12.41 3.27 -4.59
CA GLN A 50 13.62 3.39 -3.77
C GLN A 50 14.55 2.18 -3.91
N ILE A 51 14.01 0.96 -3.89
CA ILE A 51 14.80 -0.26 -4.07
C ILE A 51 15.46 -0.27 -5.46
N ASN A 52 14.73 0.10 -6.51
CA ASN A 52 15.28 0.18 -7.86
C ASN A 52 16.39 1.23 -7.94
N THR A 53 16.22 2.41 -7.31
CA THR A 53 17.28 3.42 -7.24
C THR A 53 18.52 2.88 -6.53
N PHE A 54 18.36 2.21 -5.37
CA PHE A 54 19.50 1.62 -4.67
C PHE A 54 20.23 0.55 -5.49
N LEU A 55 19.49 -0.25 -6.27
CA LEU A 55 20.10 -1.25 -7.15
C LEU A 55 20.87 -0.60 -8.29
N ASP A 56 20.35 0.48 -8.87
CA ASP A 56 21.03 1.27 -9.89
C ASP A 56 22.32 1.91 -9.32
N ASP A 57 22.25 2.53 -8.14
CA ASP A 57 23.42 3.11 -7.46
C ASP A 57 24.51 2.06 -7.20
N LEU A 58 24.12 0.83 -6.81
CA LEU A 58 25.05 -0.27 -6.58
C LEU A 58 25.67 -0.80 -7.87
N GLU A 59 24.92 -0.85 -8.98
CA GLU A 59 25.43 -1.24 -10.29
C GLU A 59 26.48 -0.24 -10.80
N HIS A 60 26.27 1.05 -10.52
CA HIS A 60 27.18 2.13 -10.90
C HIS A 60 28.25 2.45 -9.85
N PHE A 61 28.27 1.72 -8.73
CA PHE A 61 29.28 1.88 -7.69
C PHE A 61 30.61 1.30 -8.15
N ASP A 62 31.54 2.18 -8.54
CA ASP A 62 32.89 1.81 -8.96
C ASP A 62 33.88 1.98 -7.78
N PRO A 63 34.25 0.90 -7.06
CA PRO A 63 35.05 0.99 -5.84
C PRO A 63 36.49 1.50 -6.07
N ILE A 64 36.94 1.61 -7.32
CA ILE A 64 38.31 2.04 -7.68
C ILE A 64 38.44 3.58 -7.72
N LYS A 65 37.35 4.35 -7.74
CA LYS A 65 37.37 5.83 -7.82
C LYS A 65 37.66 6.56 -6.49
N ILE A 66 37.83 5.84 -5.39
CA ILE A 66 38.02 6.41 -4.03
C ILE A 66 39.49 6.32 -3.56
N LEU A 67 40.39 5.73 -4.37
CA LEU A 67 41.84 5.62 -4.10
C LEU A 67 42.67 6.58 -4.96
#